data_AF-A0A370BDW6-F1
#
_entry.id   AF-A0A370BDW6-F1
#
_cell.length_a   1.000
_cell.length_b   1.000
_cell.length_c   1.000
_cell.angle_alpha   90.00
_cell.angle_beta   90.00
_cell.angle_gamma   90.00
#
_symmetry.space_group_name_H-M   'P 1'
#
loop_
_entity.id
_entity.type
_entity.pdbx_description
1 polymer ?
#
loop_
_entity_poly.entity_id
_entity_poly.type
_entity_poly.pdbx_seq_one_letter_code
_entity_poly.pdbx_strand_id
1 'polypeptide(L)'
;MPGWCPCGAWAAPGWADWTALRRSLDVVIGSYHQDPAEALATTRLIMSTPALCSRQREKQHSWRPLLVRALADRADPPRAGTVALSVKAAAALECLNIALDHWLVSEGESDLVGLLDEAFAALTLP
;
A
#
# COMPACT_ATOMS: atom_id res chain seq x y z
N MET A 1 20.68 -9.19 14.09
CA MET A 1 20.79 -8.45 12.82
C MET A 1 21.06 -9.45 11.71
N PRO A 2 20.26 -9.46 10.64
CA PRO A 2 20.73 -10.14 9.45
C PRO A 2 20.67 -9.17 8.24
N GLY A 3 21.85 -8.96 7.64
CA GLY A 3 22.15 -7.92 6.66
C GLY A 3 21.85 -8.29 5.21
N TRP A 4 22.01 -7.27 4.35
CA TRP A 4 21.75 -7.24 2.89
C TRP A 4 22.45 -8.37 2.10
N CYS A 5 21.73 -9.01 1.16
CA CYS A 5 22.31 -9.71 0.00
C CYS A 5 21.89 -9.07 -1.37
N PRO A 6 22.81 -8.59 -2.23
CA PRO A 6 22.48 -7.87 -3.48
C PRO A 6 22.00 -8.74 -4.65
N CYS A 7 21.90 -10.06 -4.49
CA CYS A 7 21.61 -11.01 -5.59
C CYS A 7 20.39 -11.90 -5.36
N GLY A 8 19.45 -11.52 -4.48
CA GLY A 8 18.12 -12.13 -4.42
C GLY A 8 18.08 -13.60 -3.99
N ALA A 9 18.11 -13.87 -2.68
CA ALA A 9 17.43 -15.02 -2.06
C ALA A 9 17.72 -15.08 -0.55
N TRP A 10 17.04 -14.23 0.24
CA TRP A 10 16.37 -14.58 1.50
C TRP A 10 15.86 -13.28 2.13
N ALA A 11 14.82 -12.68 1.55
CA ALA A 11 14.05 -11.72 2.33
C ALA A 11 13.44 -12.50 3.50
N ALA A 12 13.67 -12.08 4.76
CA ALA A 12 12.90 -12.63 5.88
C ALA A 12 11.41 -12.60 5.48
N PRO A 13 10.58 -13.60 5.86
CA PRO A 13 9.20 -13.68 5.36
C PRO A 13 8.41 -12.37 5.47
N GLY A 14 8.74 -11.55 6.48
CA GLY A 14 8.18 -10.21 6.62
C GLY A 14 8.52 -9.21 5.51
N TRP A 15 9.76 -9.19 5.02
CA TRP A 15 10.21 -8.29 3.96
C TRP A 15 9.64 -8.68 2.59
N ALA A 16 9.48 -10.00 2.35
CA ALA A 16 8.80 -10.52 1.17
C ALA A 16 7.31 -10.14 1.16
N ASP A 17 6.64 -10.20 2.32
CA ASP A 17 5.24 -9.76 2.46
C ASP A 17 5.07 -8.27 2.13
N TRP A 18 5.92 -7.40 2.69
CA TRP A 18 5.85 -5.96 2.45
C TRP A 18 6.12 -5.60 0.99
N THR A 19 7.12 -6.22 0.38
CA THR A 19 7.41 -6.04 -1.05
C THR A 19 6.22 -6.42 -1.91
N ALA A 20 5.57 -7.55 -1.60
CA ALA A 20 4.42 -8.00 -2.37
C ALA A 20 3.18 -7.13 -2.17
N LEU A 21 2.94 -6.64 -0.94
CA LEU A 21 1.89 -5.66 -0.67
C LEU A 21 2.14 -4.36 -1.43
N ARG A 22 3.37 -3.84 -1.39
CA ARG A 22 3.74 -2.62 -2.12
C ARG A 22 3.48 -2.76 -3.62
N ARG A 23 3.90 -3.88 -4.23
CA ARG A 23 3.64 -4.17 -5.64
C ARG A 23 2.16 -4.33 -5.98
N SER A 24 1.35 -4.86 -5.05
CA SER A 24 -0.09 -4.99 -5.30
C SER A 24 -0.79 -3.64 -5.47
N LEU A 25 -0.21 -2.56 -4.91
CA LEU A 25 -0.73 -1.21 -5.03
C LEU A 25 -0.33 -0.52 -6.34
N ASP A 26 0.62 -1.08 -7.12
CA ASP A 26 0.99 -0.52 -8.43
C ASP A 26 -0.22 -0.46 -9.38
N VAL A 27 -1.19 -1.38 -9.24
CA VAL A 27 -2.44 -1.36 -10.01
C VAL A 27 -3.27 -0.12 -9.71
N VAL A 28 -3.29 0.33 -8.45
CA VAL A 28 -4.00 1.53 -8.02
C VAL A 28 -3.22 2.77 -8.44
N ILE A 29 -1.91 2.78 -8.26
CA ILE A 29 -1.05 3.92 -8.65
C ILE A 29 -1.01 4.12 -10.16
N GLY A 30 -1.10 3.05 -10.96
CA GLY A 30 -1.11 3.12 -12.41
C GLY A 30 -2.19 4.03 -13.00
N SER A 31 -3.37 4.12 -12.37
CA SER A 31 -4.43 5.03 -12.83
C SER A 31 -4.11 6.51 -12.57
N TYR A 32 -3.28 6.83 -11.58
CA TYR A 32 -2.89 8.19 -11.26
C TYR A 32 -1.91 8.80 -12.27
N HIS A 33 -1.12 7.95 -12.94
CA HIS A 33 -0.15 8.41 -13.95
C HIS A 33 -0.77 8.66 -15.34
N GLN A 34 -1.96 8.11 -15.63
CA GLN A 34 -2.57 8.25 -16.94
C GLN A 34 -3.10 9.67 -17.19
N ASP A 35 -3.77 10.25 -16.19
CA ASP A 35 -4.17 11.66 -16.17
C ASP A 35 -3.97 12.22 -14.76
N PRO A 36 -2.80 12.81 -14.46
CA PRO A 36 -2.50 13.33 -13.13
C PRO A 36 -3.43 14.46 -12.68
N ALA A 37 -3.93 15.28 -13.62
CA ALA A 37 -4.82 16.39 -13.30
C ALA A 37 -6.22 15.89 -12.92
N GLU A 38 -6.77 14.94 -13.69
CA GLU A 38 -8.04 14.28 -13.35
C GLU A 38 -7.92 13.49 -12.04
N ALA A 39 -6.81 12.76 -11.85
CA ALA A 39 -6.55 12.00 -10.64
C ALA A 39 -6.47 12.91 -9.40
N LEU A 40 -5.85 14.09 -9.53
CA LEU A 40 -5.75 15.07 -8.46
C LEU A 40 -7.13 15.66 -8.13
N ALA A 41 -7.89 16.07 -9.15
CA ALA A 41 -9.24 16.60 -8.98
C ALA A 41 -10.18 15.57 -8.31
N THR A 42 -10.11 14.32 -8.75
CA THR A 42 -10.90 13.21 -8.20
C THR A 42 -10.51 12.91 -6.76
N THR A 43 -9.21 12.83 -6.46
CA THR A 43 -8.72 12.58 -5.10
C THR A 43 -9.11 13.73 -4.16
N ARG A 44 -8.98 14.98 -4.61
CA ARG A 44 -9.42 16.16 -3.86
C ARG A 44 -10.91 16.11 -3.55
N LEU A 45 -11.75 15.77 -4.52
CA LEU A 45 -13.20 15.63 -4.32
C LEU A 45 -13.53 14.55 -3.28
N ILE A 46 -12.89 13.38 -3.38
CA ILE A 46 -13.12 12.26 -2.47
C ILE A 46 -12.67 12.62 -1.04
N MET A 47 -11.47 13.18 -0.88
CA MET A 47 -10.89 13.45 0.43
C MET A 47 -11.49 14.67 1.13
N SER A 48 -11.96 15.67 0.38
CA SER A 48 -12.65 16.84 0.95
C SER A 48 -14.13 16.60 1.29
N THR A 49 -14.72 15.50 0.81
CA THR A 49 -16.14 15.18 1.03
C THR A 49 -16.27 14.01 2.03
N PRO A 50 -16.76 14.23 3.26
CA PRO A 50 -16.78 13.19 4.30
C PRO A 50 -17.48 11.89 3.92
N ALA A 51 -18.61 11.97 3.20
CA ALA A 51 -19.34 10.79 2.75
C ALA A 51 -18.55 9.97 1.71
N LEU A 52 -17.82 10.63 0.81
CA LEU A 52 -17.00 9.97 -0.21
C LEU A 52 -15.74 9.38 0.41
N CYS A 53 -15.09 10.09 1.33
CA CYS A 53 -13.93 9.60 2.07
C CYS A 53 -14.29 8.33 2.87
N SER A 54 -15.39 8.35 3.62
CA SER A 54 -15.88 7.15 4.33
C SER A 54 -16.14 5.99 3.38
N ARG A 55 -16.82 6.25 2.26
CA ARG A 55 -17.09 5.22 1.24
C ARG A 55 -15.82 4.67 0.60
N GLN A 56 -14.80 5.51 0.39
CA GLN A 56 -13.51 5.10 -0.14
C GLN A 56 -12.76 4.20 0.85
N ARG A 57 -12.75 4.55 2.13
CA ARG A 57 -12.17 3.73 3.20
C ARG A 57 -12.90 2.40 3.35
N GLU A 58 -14.23 2.37 3.23
CA GLU A 58 -15.01 1.12 3.20
C GLU A 58 -14.63 0.21 2.02
N LYS A 59 -14.50 0.78 0.81
CA LYS A 59 -14.08 0.03 -0.38
C LYS A 59 -12.69 -0.59 -0.17
N GLN A 60 -11.71 0.19 0.28
CA GLN A 60 -10.38 -0.34 0.60
C GLN A 60 -10.44 -1.40 1.71
N HIS A 61 -11.25 -1.19 2.76
CA HIS A 61 -11.44 -2.19 3.80
C HIS A 61 -11.89 -3.54 3.20
N SER A 62 -12.82 -3.52 2.25
CA SER A 62 -13.31 -4.73 1.61
C SER A 62 -12.23 -5.51 0.84
N TRP A 63 -11.10 -4.88 0.51
CA TRP A 63 -9.95 -5.54 -0.13
C TRP A 63 -9.07 -6.33 0.87
N ARG A 64 -9.15 -6.02 2.17
CA ARG A 64 -8.28 -6.65 3.20
C ARG A 64 -8.31 -8.18 3.18
N PRO A 65 -9.47 -8.86 3.10
CA PRO A 65 -9.50 -10.32 3.03
C PRO A 65 -8.75 -10.91 1.82
N LEU A 66 -8.80 -10.23 0.67
CA LEU A 66 -8.09 -10.65 -0.54
C LEU A 66 -6.58 -10.53 -0.37
N LEU A 67 -6.11 -9.43 0.22
CA LEU A 67 -4.68 -9.22 0.53
C LEU A 67 -4.16 -10.26 1.53
N VAL A 68 -4.93 -10.54 2.59
CA VAL A 68 -4.59 -11.58 3.58
C VAL A 68 -4.47 -12.94 2.91
N ARG A 69 -5.43 -13.29 2.04
CA ARG A 69 -5.41 -14.55 1.30
C ARG A 69 -4.18 -14.66 0.40
N ALA A 70 -3.88 -13.61 -0.36
CA ALA A 70 -2.71 -13.58 -1.23
C ALA A 70 -1.37 -13.71 -0.46
N LEU A 71 -1.28 -13.16 0.76
CA LEU A 71 -0.11 -13.33 1.62
C LEU A 71 0.00 -14.71 2.26
N ALA A 72 -1.14 -15.31 2.58
CA ALA A 72 -1.23 -16.68 3.11
C ALA A 72 -0.78 -17.70 2.06
N ASP A 73 -1.27 -17.56 0.83
CA ASP A 73 -0.99 -18.47 -0.30
C ASP A 73 0.45 -18.32 -0.84
N ARG A 74 1.11 -17.17 -0.62
CA ARG A 74 2.49 -16.93 -1.06
C ARG A 74 3.55 -17.57 -0.16
N ALA A 75 3.21 -17.87 1.09
CA ALA A 75 4.16 -18.51 2.00
C ALA A 75 4.48 -19.93 1.50
N ASP A 76 5.73 -20.37 1.71
CA ASP A 76 6.14 -21.77 1.46
C ASP A 76 6.66 -22.38 2.77
N PRO A 77 5.93 -23.33 3.39
CA PRO A 77 4.61 -23.81 2.99
C PRO A 77 3.50 -22.74 3.19
N PRO A 78 2.35 -22.87 2.50
CA PRO A 78 1.21 -21.97 2.70
C PRO A 78 0.82 -21.90 4.17
N ARG A 79 0.48 -20.71 4.65
CA ARG A 79 0.13 -20.47 6.07
C ARG A 79 -1.30 -20.02 6.24
N ALA A 80 -1.85 -20.20 7.43
CA ALA A 80 -3.18 -19.68 7.74
C ALA A 80 -3.23 -18.15 7.72
N GLY A 81 -4.41 -17.59 7.47
CA GLY A 81 -4.70 -16.18 7.69
C GLY A 81 -4.53 -15.86 9.18
N THR A 82 -3.44 -15.18 9.55
CA THR A 82 -3.17 -14.78 10.93
C THR A 82 -3.54 -13.33 11.19
N VAL A 83 -3.68 -12.95 12.46
CA VAL A 83 -3.81 -11.54 12.87
C VAL A 83 -2.66 -10.69 12.29
N ALA A 84 -1.44 -11.23 12.25
CA ALA A 84 -0.29 -10.54 11.67
C ALA A 84 -0.48 -10.23 10.17
N LEU A 85 -1.06 -11.16 9.39
CA LEU A 85 -1.37 -10.90 7.98
C LEU A 85 -2.43 -9.82 7.81
N SER A 86 -3.47 -9.83 8.65
CA SER A 86 -4.51 -8.79 8.65
C SER A 86 -3.96 -7.41 8.99
N VAL A 87 -3.03 -7.32 9.96
CA VAL A 87 -2.33 -6.08 10.31
C VAL A 87 -1.51 -5.59 9.13
N LYS A 88 -0.74 -6.46 8.47
CA LYS A 88 0.05 -6.07 7.28
C LYS A 88 -0.81 -5.56 6.13
N ALA A 89 -1.91 -6.25 5.83
CA ALA A 89 -2.85 -5.82 4.80
C ALA A 89 -3.49 -4.46 5.15
N ALA A 90 -3.85 -4.23 6.41
CA ALA A 90 -4.37 -2.94 6.85
C ALA A 90 -3.32 -1.83 6.76
N ALA A 91 -2.10 -2.09 7.21
CA ALA A 91 -1.00 -1.13 7.15
C ALA A 91 -0.67 -0.72 5.71
N ALA A 92 -0.65 -1.66 4.77
CA ALA A 92 -0.43 -1.36 3.35
C ALA A 92 -1.48 -0.39 2.78
N LEU A 93 -2.76 -0.56 3.13
CA LEU A 93 -3.82 0.36 2.71
C LEU A 93 -3.68 1.74 3.36
N GLU A 94 -3.21 1.80 4.61
CA GLU A 94 -2.97 3.09 5.27
C GLU A 94 -1.74 3.81 4.69
N CYS A 95 -0.69 3.09 4.30
CA CYS A 95 0.42 3.67 3.53
C CYS A 95 -0.07 4.36 2.25
N LEU A 96 -1.03 3.75 1.54
CA LEU A 96 -1.65 4.38 0.36
C LEU A 96 -2.39 5.67 0.73
N ASN A 97 -3.21 5.64 1.78
CA ASN A 97 -3.98 6.81 2.21
C ASN A 97 -3.07 7.98 2.62
N ILE A 98 -2.02 7.69 3.40
CA ILE A 98 -1.04 8.70 3.82
C ILE A 98 -0.30 9.27 2.60
N ALA A 99 0.13 8.44 1.66
CA ALA A 99 0.79 8.91 0.44
C ALA A 99 -0.13 9.83 -0.39
N LEU A 100 -1.43 9.49 -0.52
CA LEU A 100 -2.41 10.33 -1.20
C LEU A 100 -2.65 11.66 -0.49
N ASP A 101 -2.68 11.68 0.84
CA ASP A 101 -2.82 12.91 1.63
C ASP A 101 -1.63 13.86 1.40
N HIS A 102 -0.40 13.33 1.45
CA HIS A 102 0.81 14.11 1.17
C HIS A 102 0.85 14.63 -0.28
N TRP A 103 0.48 13.77 -1.24
CA TRP A 103 0.39 14.14 -2.65
C TRP A 103 -0.62 15.27 -2.86
N LEU A 104 -1.79 15.18 -2.22
CA LEU A 104 -2.84 16.19 -2.28
C LEU A 104 -2.40 17.53 -1.68
N VAL A 105 -1.68 17.52 -0.55
CA VAL A 105 -1.11 18.73 0.08
C VAL A 105 -0.10 19.40 -0.84
N SER A 106 0.68 18.61 -1.60
CA SER A 106 1.61 19.14 -2.60
C SER A 106 0.96 19.55 -3.92
N GLU A 107 -0.37 19.58 -3.99
CA GLU A 107 -1.12 19.86 -5.22
C GLU A 107 -0.73 18.97 -6.42
N GLY A 108 -0.33 17.73 -6.14
CA GLY A 108 0.06 16.76 -7.15
C GLY A 108 1.51 16.82 -7.61
N GLU A 109 2.30 17.76 -7.10
CA GLU A 109 3.70 17.99 -7.52
C GLU A 109 4.68 16.94 -6.99
N SER A 110 4.37 16.30 -5.85
CA SER A 110 5.21 15.24 -5.30
C SER A 110 5.09 13.95 -6.12
N ASP A 111 6.16 13.17 -6.18
CA ASP A 111 6.10 11.82 -6.74
C ASP A 111 5.31 10.88 -5.82
N LEU A 112 4.10 10.51 -6.25
CA LEU A 112 3.22 9.62 -5.49
C LEU A 112 3.84 8.22 -5.29
N VAL A 113 4.65 7.73 -6.24
CA VAL A 113 5.36 6.44 -6.10
C VAL A 113 6.39 6.55 -4.99
N GLY A 114 7.20 7.61 -5.00
CA GLY A 114 8.18 7.90 -3.95
C GLY A 114 7.53 8.07 -2.56
N LEU A 115 6.41 8.78 -2.46
CA LEU A 115 5.67 8.91 -1.19
C LEU A 115 5.16 7.56 -0.68
N LEU A 116 4.69 6.69 -1.57
CA LEU A 116 4.26 5.34 -1.19
C LEU A 116 5.44 4.46 -0.75
N ASP A 117 6.58 4.57 -1.43
CA ASP A 117 7.82 3.87 -1.05
C ASP A 117 8.32 4.34 0.32
N GLU A 118 8.27 5.65 0.61
CA GLU A 118 8.60 6.22 1.91
C GLU A 118 7.69 5.67 3.02
N ALA A 119 6.38 5.63 2.77
CA ALA A 119 5.40 5.10 3.73
C ALA A 119 5.65 3.60 4.04
N PHE A 120 6.02 2.79 3.04
CA PHE A 120 6.37 1.38 3.26
C PHE A 120 7.73 1.22 3.95
N ALA A 121 8.70 2.09 3.64
CA ALA A 121 10.00 2.07 4.29
C ALA A 121 9.84 2.21 5.81
N ALA A 122 8.95 3.10 6.28
CA ALA A 122 8.64 3.30 7.70
C ALA A 122 8.20 2.03 8.45
N LEU A 123 7.63 1.03 7.75
CA LEU A 123 7.20 -0.26 8.33
C LEU A 123 8.31 -1.33 8.34
N THR A 124 9.41 -1.07 7.64
CA THR A 124 10.53 -2.00 7.46
C THR A 124 11.82 -1.56 8.18
N LEU A 125 11.85 -0.31 8.67
CA LEU A 125 12.93 0.19 9.50
C LEU A 125 13.00 -0.60 10.83
N PRO A 126 14.21 -0.93 11.31
CA PRO A 126 14.44 -1.71 12.53
C PRO A 126 14.09 -0.97 13.83
#